data_AF-A0A1I4I2R4-F1
#
_entry.id   AF-A0A1I4I2R4-F1
#
_cell.length_a   1.000
_cell.length_b   1.000
_cell.length_c   1.000
_cell.angle_alpha   90.00
_cell.angle_beta   90.00
_cell.angle_gamma   90.00
#
_symmetry.space_group_name_H-M   'P 1'
#
loop_
_entity.id
_entity.type
_entity.pdbx_description
1 polymer ?
#
loop_
_entity_poly.entity_id
_entity_poly.type
_entity_poly.pdbx_seq_one_letter_code
_entity_poly.pdbx_strand_id
1 'polypeptide(L)'
;MQLTSQAAAVVNFVGFVYTAYVVTDMMIKIIWECEKKEFELGAKKETRQCAYVGSYCASKVLGTCVEKREAYCCFSSVVGRIIQEQGRPQLGLDFGDPENPVCEALTVEQLGRIDWSRIDLSEWIGMLYTTGHLDTPDTATLENLTGSGSSLGNVFDNSTRANTLNRNIERLDGVDVDQIKSQAEQEIKGNIFQ
;
A
#
# COMPACT_ATOMS: atom_id res chain seq x y z
N MET A 1 -53.23 -19.65 -35.97
CA MET A 1 -51.82 -20.01 -35.67
C MET A 1 -51.02 -20.00 -36.98
N GLN A 2 -50.51 -18.85 -37.42
CA GLN A 2 -49.62 -18.71 -38.61
C GLN A 2 -48.56 -17.59 -38.43
N LEU A 3 -48.22 -17.24 -37.18
CA LEU A 3 -47.18 -16.24 -36.87
C LEU A 3 -45.78 -16.84 -36.71
N THR A 4 -45.62 -18.16 -36.88
CA THR A 4 -44.39 -18.88 -36.49
C THR A 4 -43.29 -18.88 -37.55
N SER A 5 -43.61 -18.72 -38.85
CA SER A 5 -42.59 -18.79 -39.92
C SER A 5 -41.81 -17.48 -40.11
N GLN A 6 -42.48 -16.33 -40.07
CA GLN A 6 -41.81 -15.02 -40.18
C GLN A 6 -41.08 -14.64 -38.89
N ALA A 7 -41.64 -14.98 -37.73
CA ALA A 7 -40.96 -14.76 -36.44
C ALA A 7 -39.66 -15.59 -36.33
N ALA A 8 -39.66 -16.83 -36.83
CA ALA A 8 -38.45 -17.67 -36.84
C ALA A 8 -37.34 -17.11 -37.75
N ALA A 9 -37.70 -16.58 -38.93
CA ALA A 9 -36.73 -15.97 -39.84
C ALA A 9 -36.07 -14.71 -39.23
N VAL A 10 -36.84 -13.89 -38.53
CA VAL A 10 -36.33 -12.69 -37.83
C VAL A 10 -35.40 -13.08 -36.68
N VAL A 11 -35.76 -14.09 -35.89
CA VAL A 11 -34.90 -14.58 -34.78
C VAL A 11 -33.58 -15.14 -35.30
N ASN A 12 -33.59 -15.90 -36.41
CA ASN A 12 -32.37 -16.42 -37.02
C ASN A 12 -31.47 -15.31 -37.58
N PHE A 13 -32.04 -14.28 -38.20
CA PHE A 13 -31.28 -13.13 -38.72
C PHE A 13 -30.64 -12.33 -37.58
N VAL A 14 -31.41 -12.01 -36.53
CA VAL A 14 -30.89 -11.32 -35.34
C VAL A 14 -29.81 -12.15 -34.66
N GLY A 15 -30.02 -13.47 -34.54
CA GLY A 15 -29.03 -14.40 -34.01
C GLY A 15 -27.73 -14.39 -34.82
N PHE A 16 -27.80 -14.39 -36.15
CA PHE A 16 -26.62 -14.32 -37.02
C PHE A 16 -25.87 -13.00 -36.90
N VAL A 17 -26.58 -11.87 -36.82
CA VAL A 17 -25.96 -10.56 -36.58
C VAL A 17 -25.25 -10.53 -35.22
N TYR A 18 -25.87 -11.08 -34.18
CA TYR A 18 -25.28 -11.14 -32.85
C TYR A 18 -24.04 -12.05 -32.80
N THR A 19 -24.09 -13.23 -33.44
CA THR A 19 -22.92 -14.12 -33.49
C THR A 19 -21.78 -13.51 -34.30
N ALA A 20 -22.06 -12.83 -35.42
CA ALA A 20 -21.05 -12.10 -36.18
C ALA A 20 -20.39 -11.00 -35.35
N TYR A 21 -21.17 -10.26 -34.55
CA TYR A 21 -20.65 -9.26 -33.62
C TYR A 21 -19.73 -9.89 -32.56
N VAL A 22 -20.19 -10.95 -31.88
CA VAL A 22 -19.39 -11.63 -30.82
C VAL A 22 -18.11 -12.24 -31.37
N VAL A 23 -18.15 -12.86 -32.56
CA VAL A 23 -16.95 -13.43 -33.20
C VAL A 23 -15.96 -12.33 -33.56
N THR A 24 -16.44 -11.19 -34.08
CA THR A 24 -15.58 -10.05 -34.43
C THR A 24 -14.92 -9.45 -33.18
N ASP A 25 -15.69 -9.24 -32.11
CA ASP A 25 -15.20 -8.72 -30.83
C ASP A 25 -14.16 -9.66 -30.19
N MET A 26 -14.39 -10.98 -30.26
CA MET A 26 -13.45 -11.98 -29.78
C MET A 26 -12.12 -11.94 -30.55
N MET A 27 -12.16 -11.80 -31.88
CA MET A 27 -10.94 -11.68 -32.69
C MET A 27 -10.15 -10.41 -32.39
N ILE A 28 -10.83 -9.27 -32.20
CA ILE A 28 -10.17 -8.00 -31.83
C ILE A 28 -9.46 -8.15 -30.49
N LYS A 29 -10.13 -8.76 -29.49
CA LYS A 29 -9.54 -9.00 -28.16
C LYS A 29 -8.31 -9.89 -28.22
N ILE A 30 -8.30 -10.93 -29.07
CA ILE A 30 -7.15 -11.82 -29.25
C ILE A 30 -5.95 -11.10 -29.88
N ILE A 31 -6.19 -10.22 -30.86
CA ILE A 31 -5.10 -9.47 -31.52
C ILE A 31 -4.49 -8.44 -30.58
N TRP A 32 -5.29 -7.86 -29.68
CA TRP A 32 -4.86 -6.92 -28.64
C TRP A 32 -4.84 -7.57 -27.25
N GLU A 33 -4.55 -8.87 -27.19
CA GLU A 33 -4.45 -9.57 -25.92
C GLU A 33 -3.30 -8.96 -25.11
N CYS A 34 -3.61 -8.55 -23.88
CA CYS A 34 -2.59 -8.11 -22.95
C CYS A 34 -1.61 -9.25 -22.70
N GLU A 35 -0.32 -8.99 -22.79
CA GLU A 35 0.69 -9.95 -22.40
C GLU A 35 0.61 -10.22 -20.89
N LYS A 36 1.10 -11.38 -20.40
CA LYS A 36 1.13 -11.68 -18.95
C LYS A 36 1.80 -10.58 -18.13
N LYS A 37 2.89 -9.99 -18.66
CA LYS A 37 3.60 -8.86 -18.05
C LYS A 37 2.70 -7.61 -17.90
N GLU A 38 1.78 -7.41 -18.83
CA GLU A 38 0.84 -6.28 -18.82
C GLU A 38 -0.31 -6.53 -17.84
N PHE A 39 -0.75 -7.79 -17.70
CA PHE A 39 -1.67 -8.18 -16.63
C PHE A 39 -1.07 -7.97 -15.24
N GLU A 40 0.18 -8.42 -15.04
CA GLU A 40 0.89 -8.21 -13.77
C GLU A 40 1.10 -6.71 -13.48
N LEU A 41 1.46 -5.94 -14.52
CA LEU A 41 1.55 -4.48 -14.41
C LEU A 41 0.20 -3.88 -14.02
N GLY A 42 -0.90 -4.32 -14.64
CA GLY A 42 -2.25 -3.88 -14.29
C GLY A 42 -2.59 -4.14 -12.83
N ALA A 43 -2.32 -5.36 -12.33
CA ALA A 43 -2.55 -5.71 -10.93
C ALA A 43 -1.69 -4.87 -9.96
N LYS A 44 -0.41 -4.63 -10.29
CA LYS A 44 0.48 -3.80 -9.46
C LYS A 44 0.11 -2.31 -9.52
N LYS A 45 -0.45 -1.84 -10.64
CA LYS A 45 -0.96 -0.48 -10.80
C LYS A 45 -2.21 -0.26 -9.94
N GLU A 46 -3.13 -1.22 -9.91
CA GLU A 46 -4.32 -1.18 -9.04
C GLU A 46 -3.93 -1.17 -7.55
N THR A 47 -2.90 -1.92 -7.17
CA THR A 47 -2.37 -1.92 -5.79
C THR A 47 -1.45 -0.74 -5.49
N ARG A 48 -1.32 0.24 -6.40
CA ARG A 48 -0.51 1.46 -6.27
C ARG A 48 0.97 1.20 -6.00
N GLN A 49 1.52 0.11 -6.53
CA GLN A 49 2.92 -0.27 -6.32
C GLN A 49 3.87 0.22 -7.43
N CYS A 50 3.34 0.85 -8.48
CA CYS A 50 4.10 1.25 -9.66
C CYS A 50 4.25 2.76 -9.79
N ALA A 51 5.48 3.22 -9.99
CA ALA A 51 5.82 4.59 -10.32
C ALA A 51 5.74 4.80 -11.83
N TYR A 52 5.10 5.87 -12.27
CA TYR A 52 5.05 6.24 -13.69
C TYR A 52 6.36 6.89 -14.12
N VAL A 53 6.98 6.36 -15.17
CA VAL A 53 8.26 6.88 -15.70
C VAL A 53 8.00 7.82 -16.87
N GLY A 54 7.07 7.45 -17.76
CA GLY A 54 6.75 8.23 -18.95
C GLY A 54 6.04 7.40 -20.00
N SER A 55 5.93 7.94 -21.21
CA SER A 55 5.30 7.26 -22.33
C SER A 55 6.14 7.39 -23.59
N TYR A 56 6.23 6.33 -24.39
CA TYR A 56 6.96 6.29 -25.65
C TYR A 56 6.09 5.72 -26.78
N CYS A 57 6.53 5.91 -28.01
CA CYS A 57 5.85 5.38 -29.18
C CYS A 57 6.47 4.04 -29.59
N ALA A 58 5.77 2.94 -29.35
CA ALA A 58 6.27 1.61 -29.69
C ALA A 58 6.18 1.32 -31.19
N SER A 59 5.16 1.88 -31.88
CA SER A 59 4.99 1.72 -33.31
C SER A 59 4.59 3.01 -33.99
N LYS A 60 5.32 3.35 -35.06
CA LYS A 60 5.16 4.56 -35.85
C LYS A 60 4.91 4.20 -37.31
N VAL A 61 3.81 4.69 -37.86
CA VAL A 61 3.44 4.48 -39.27
C VAL A 61 3.24 5.83 -39.93
N LEU A 62 3.89 6.05 -41.08
CA LEU A 62 3.81 7.31 -41.86
C LEU A 62 4.13 8.57 -41.03
N GLY A 63 5.02 8.47 -40.05
CA GLY A 63 5.39 9.62 -39.21
C GLY A 63 4.49 9.83 -37.98
N THR A 64 3.38 9.10 -37.86
CA THR A 64 2.40 9.23 -36.77
C THR A 64 2.51 8.05 -35.81
N CYS A 65 2.39 8.31 -34.51
CA CYS A 65 2.39 7.26 -33.50
C CYS A 65 1.08 6.48 -33.53
N VAL A 66 1.15 5.18 -33.79
CA VAL A 66 -0.03 4.29 -33.85
C VAL A 66 -0.19 3.55 -32.54
N GLU A 67 0.91 3.26 -31.86
CA GLU A 67 0.91 2.54 -30.59
C GLU A 67 1.74 3.30 -29.55
N LYS A 68 1.06 3.90 -28.58
CA LYS A 68 1.68 4.59 -27.45
C LYS A 68 1.71 3.66 -26.24
N ARG A 69 2.88 3.43 -25.68
CA ARG A 69 3.07 2.62 -24.46
C ARG A 69 3.48 3.50 -23.28
N GLU A 70 2.98 3.13 -22.11
CA GLU A 70 3.33 3.76 -20.84
C GLU A 70 4.34 2.88 -20.11
N ALA A 71 5.38 3.50 -19.58
CA ALA A 71 6.44 2.84 -18.85
C ALA A 71 6.29 3.09 -17.34
N TYR A 72 6.49 2.01 -16.58
CA TYR A 72 6.30 2.00 -15.13
C TYR A 72 7.41 1.20 -14.46
N CYS A 73 7.87 1.66 -13.30
CA CYS A 73 8.70 0.89 -12.38
C CYS A 73 7.85 0.39 -11.22
N CYS A 74 7.67 -0.92 -11.11
CA CYS A 74 6.84 -1.52 -10.05
C CYS A 74 7.70 -2.13 -8.94
N PHE A 75 7.38 -1.78 -7.70
CA PHE A 75 8.11 -2.21 -6.51
C PHE A 75 7.30 -3.22 -5.68
N SER A 76 7.91 -3.79 -4.65
CA SER A 76 7.28 -4.82 -3.81
C SER A 76 6.13 -4.29 -2.94
N SER A 77 6.03 -2.97 -2.74
CA SER A 77 5.00 -2.34 -1.91
C SER A 77 4.80 -0.87 -2.28
N VAL A 78 3.69 -0.28 -1.81
CA VAL A 78 3.39 1.15 -1.94
C VAL A 78 4.48 1.99 -1.27
N VAL A 79 4.93 1.60 -0.07
CA VAL A 79 6.03 2.27 0.63
C VAL A 79 7.32 2.21 -0.19
N GLY A 80 7.61 1.04 -0.77
CA GLY A 80 8.75 0.88 -1.68
C GLY A 80 8.69 1.83 -2.86
N ARG A 81 7.52 1.98 -3.49
CA ARG A 81 7.29 2.94 -4.57
C ARG A 81 7.55 4.38 -4.13
N ILE A 82 6.95 4.80 -3.02
CA ILE A 82 7.09 6.16 -2.47
C ILE A 82 8.56 6.51 -2.19
N ILE A 83 9.31 5.60 -1.55
CA ILE A 83 10.73 5.81 -1.25
C ILE A 83 11.54 5.98 -2.54
N GLN A 84 11.22 5.25 -3.60
CA GLN A 84 11.93 5.36 -4.88
C GLN A 84 11.60 6.68 -5.58
N GLU A 85 10.31 7.03 -5.64
CA GLU A 85 9.83 8.26 -6.28
C GLU A 85 10.41 9.52 -5.60
N GLN A 86 10.42 9.54 -4.27
CA GLN A 86 10.84 10.72 -3.51
C GLN A 86 12.32 10.69 -3.09
N GLY A 87 12.92 9.51 -3.02
CA GLY A 87 14.32 9.32 -2.61
C GLY A 87 15.32 9.50 -3.75
N ARG A 88 15.02 9.00 -4.96
CA ARG A 88 15.92 9.11 -6.13
C ARG A 88 16.29 10.56 -6.46
N PRO A 89 15.36 11.54 -6.48
CA PRO A 89 15.71 12.93 -6.78
C PRO A 89 16.68 13.56 -5.77
N GLN A 90 16.64 13.12 -4.50
CA GLN A 90 17.56 13.62 -3.47
C GLN A 90 19.01 13.17 -3.70
N LEU A 91 19.19 12.04 -4.41
CA LEU A 91 20.48 11.48 -4.77
C LEU A 91 20.94 11.88 -6.18
N GLY A 92 20.16 12.74 -6.87
CA GLY A 92 20.40 13.10 -8.27
C GLY A 92 20.15 11.94 -9.24
N LEU A 93 19.32 10.97 -8.86
CA LEU A 93 18.92 9.85 -9.69
C LEU A 93 17.52 10.10 -10.27
N ASP A 94 17.28 9.61 -11.47
CA ASP A 94 15.96 9.56 -12.11
C ASP A 94 15.64 8.13 -12.55
N PHE A 95 14.49 7.93 -13.19
CA PHE A 95 14.06 6.63 -13.73
C PHE A 95 14.56 6.38 -15.16
N GLY A 96 15.42 7.23 -15.70
CA GLY A 96 15.92 7.12 -17.07
C GLY A 96 14.86 7.35 -18.15
N ASP A 97 15.12 6.79 -19.33
CA ASP A 97 14.25 6.91 -20.49
C ASP A 97 13.03 5.98 -20.39
N PRO A 98 11.81 6.40 -20.78
CA PRO A 98 10.64 5.53 -20.71
C PRO A 98 10.73 4.25 -21.54
N GLU A 99 11.48 4.23 -22.64
CA GLU A 99 11.69 3.01 -23.45
C GLU A 99 12.66 2.05 -22.76
N ASN A 100 13.58 2.57 -21.93
CA ASN A 100 14.57 1.80 -21.15
C ASN A 100 14.68 2.33 -19.72
N PRO A 101 13.66 2.09 -18.87
CA PRO A 101 13.62 2.67 -17.54
C PRO A 101 14.60 1.99 -16.58
N VAL A 102 15.15 2.76 -15.66
CA VAL A 102 16.09 2.34 -14.61
C VAL A 102 15.31 2.06 -13.33
N CYS A 103 14.82 0.83 -13.16
CA CYS A 103 13.92 0.45 -12.06
C CYS A 103 14.61 -0.18 -10.85
N GLU A 104 15.95 -0.16 -10.80
CA GLU A 104 16.73 -0.74 -9.71
C GLU A 104 16.42 -0.08 -8.37
N ALA A 105 16.42 -0.89 -7.31
CA ALA A 105 16.22 -0.39 -5.97
C ALA A 105 17.47 0.36 -5.47
N LEU A 106 17.26 1.48 -4.77
CA LEU A 106 18.31 2.13 -4.00
C LEU A 106 19.05 1.16 -3.08
N THR A 107 20.38 1.24 -3.07
CA THR A 107 21.21 0.45 -2.17
C THR A 107 21.08 0.93 -0.72
N VAL A 108 21.54 0.13 0.25
CA VAL A 108 21.52 0.50 1.67
C VAL A 108 22.32 1.79 1.92
N GLU A 109 23.45 1.96 1.23
CA GLU A 109 24.29 3.15 1.31
C GLU A 109 23.60 4.39 0.75
N GLN A 110 22.78 4.22 -0.29
CA GLN A 110 21.99 5.29 -0.88
C GLN A 110 20.82 5.68 0.03
N LEU A 111 20.13 4.70 0.60
CA LEU A 111 19.06 4.92 1.59
C LEU A 111 19.57 5.67 2.83
N GLY A 112 20.81 5.40 3.26
CA GLY A 112 21.44 6.12 4.36
C GLY A 112 21.75 7.60 4.08
N ARG A 113 21.73 8.04 2.82
CA ARG A 113 22.01 9.44 2.41
C ARG A 113 20.75 10.27 2.18
N ILE A 114 19.58 9.63 2.15
CA ILE A 114 18.30 10.31 1.90
C ILE A 114 17.85 11.03 3.17
N ASP A 115 17.28 12.22 2.99
CA ASP A 115 16.62 12.97 4.04
C ASP A 115 15.19 12.43 4.24
N TRP A 116 15.03 11.55 5.24
CA TRP A 116 13.76 10.94 5.60
C TRP A 116 12.71 11.95 6.09
N SER A 117 13.11 13.16 6.50
CA SER A 117 12.16 14.21 6.90
C SER A 117 11.37 14.78 5.71
N ARG A 118 11.88 14.57 4.49
CA ARG A 118 11.25 15.02 3.24
C ARG A 118 10.44 13.93 2.55
N ILE A 119 10.48 12.70 3.06
CA ILE A 119 9.70 11.59 2.51
C ILE A 119 8.29 11.64 3.10
N ASP A 120 7.31 11.92 2.26
CA ASP A 120 5.90 11.92 2.62
C ASP A 120 5.27 10.54 2.40
N LEU A 121 4.86 9.91 3.51
CA LEU A 121 4.16 8.62 3.55
C LEU A 121 2.63 8.78 3.73
N SER A 122 2.09 9.98 3.58
CA SER A 122 0.66 10.28 3.77
C SER A 122 -0.26 9.39 2.92
N GLU A 123 0.13 9.05 1.69
CA GLU A 123 -0.61 8.11 0.84
C GLU A 123 -0.74 6.73 1.51
N TRP A 124 0.37 6.18 1.98
CA TRP A 124 0.38 4.86 2.60
C TRP A 124 -0.42 4.87 3.91
N ILE A 125 -0.27 5.91 4.73
CA ILE A 125 -1.04 6.09 5.97
C ILE A 125 -2.54 6.20 5.67
N GLY A 126 -2.92 6.97 4.64
CA GLY A 126 -4.31 7.08 4.19
C GLY A 126 -4.88 5.75 3.70
N MET A 127 -4.07 4.92 3.05
CA MET A 127 -4.47 3.56 2.68
C MET A 127 -4.69 2.68 3.90
N LEU A 128 -3.80 2.73 4.90
CA LEU A 128 -4.00 1.99 6.14
C LEU A 128 -5.28 2.43 6.86
N TYR A 129 -5.54 3.73 6.90
CA TYR A 129 -6.76 4.28 7.50
C TYR A 129 -8.03 3.78 6.77
N THR A 130 -8.08 3.91 5.44
CA THR A 130 -9.26 3.52 4.64
C THR A 130 -9.49 2.01 4.62
N THR A 131 -8.44 1.20 4.78
CA THR A 131 -8.54 -0.26 4.85
C THR A 131 -8.75 -0.80 6.26
N GLY A 132 -8.82 0.08 7.28
CA GLY A 132 -9.02 -0.33 8.68
C GLY A 132 -7.81 -1.02 9.33
N HIS A 133 -6.60 -0.82 8.78
CA HIS A 133 -5.35 -1.36 9.33
C HIS A 133 -4.59 -0.34 10.19
N LEU A 134 -5.07 0.91 10.27
CA LEU A 134 -4.53 1.91 11.18
C LEU A 134 -5.39 1.96 12.44
N ASP A 135 -4.77 1.85 13.61
CA ASP A 135 -5.46 2.04 14.87
C ASP A 135 -6.01 3.48 14.94
N THR A 136 -7.31 3.59 15.22
CA THR A 136 -7.98 4.86 15.44
C THR A 136 -7.98 5.17 16.95
N PRO A 137 -8.26 6.41 17.37
CA PRO A 137 -8.40 6.73 18.80
C PRO A 137 -9.37 5.81 19.55
N ASP A 138 -10.37 5.26 18.84
CA ASP A 138 -11.37 4.34 19.40
C ASP A 138 -10.83 2.90 19.55
N THR A 139 -9.89 2.47 18.70
CA THR A 139 -9.28 1.12 18.78
C THR A 139 -7.97 1.10 19.55
N ALA A 140 -7.27 2.24 19.66
CA ALA A 140 -6.01 2.47 20.36
C ALA A 140 -6.17 2.49 21.89
N THR A 141 -6.88 1.50 22.45
CA THR A 141 -7.05 1.36 23.89
C THR A 141 -5.80 0.75 24.52
N LEU A 142 -5.57 1.03 25.81
CA LEU A 142 -4.45 0.42 26.56
C LEU A 142 -4.48 -1.11 26.52
N GLU A 143 -5.68 -1.70 26.49
CA GLU A 143 -5.88 -3.15 26.40
C GLU A 143 -5.48 -3.72 25.04
N ASN A 144 -5.90 -3.07 23.95
CA ASN A 144 -5.57 -3.51 22.59
C ASN A 144 -4.09 -3.26 22.24
N LEU A 145 -3.48 -2.21 22.78
CA LEU A 145 -2.08 -1.89 22.49
C LEU A 145 -1.09 -2.66 23.38
N THR A 146 -1.46 -2.91 24.64
CA THR A 146 -0.48 -3.39 25.63
C THR A 146 -0.96 -4.53 26.53
N GLY A 147 -2.25 -4.87 26.46
CA GLY A 147 -2.85 -5.97 27.21
C GLY A 147 -3.03 -7.22 26.36
N SER A 148 -4.08 -7.97 26.68
CA SER A 148 -4.44 -9.25 26.06
C SER A 148 -4.94 -9.09 24.62
N GLY A 149 -5.46 -7.91 24.27
CA GLY A 149 -5.87 -7.55 22.91
C GLY A 149 -4.70 -7.24 21.97
N SER A 150 -3.47 -7.09 22.48
CA SER A 150 -2.29 -6.83 21.65
C SER A 150 -1.76 -8.09 20.96
N SER A 151 -0.97 -7.92 19.89
CA SER A 151 -0.25 -9.02 19.22
C SER A 151 0.66 -9.82 20.15
N LEU A 152 1.03 -9.24 21.30
CA LEU A 152 1.86 -9.85 22.34
C LEU A 152 1.05 -10.39 23.53
N GLY A 153 -0.28 -10.24 23.51
CA GLY A 153 -1.15 -10.49 24.66
C GLY A 153 -1.22 -11.96 25.10
N ASN A 154 -1.03 -12.88 24.15
CA ASN A 154 -1.14 -14.33 24.36
C ASN A 154 0.15 -15.09 23.98
N VAL A 155 1.26 -14.38 23.79
CA VAL A 155 2.53 -14.98 23.32
C VAL A 155 3.26 -15.74 24.43
N PHE A 156 3.03 -15.39 25.70
CA PHE A 156 3.72 -15.98 26.85
C PHE A 156 2.72 -16.71 27.77
N ASP A 157 2.81 -18.03 27.80
CA ASP A 157 2.27 -18.93 28.83
C ASP A 157 0.76 -18.93 29.09
N ASN A 158 -0.07 -18.99 28.04
CA ASN A 158 -1.52 -19.25 28.18
C ASN A 158 -2.23 -18.32 29.19
N SER A 159 -1.60 -17.18 29.49
CA SER A 159 -1.99 -16.22 30.52
C SER A 159 -2.34 -14.93 29.81
N THR A 160 -3.48 -14.34 30.18
CA THR A 160 -3.92 -13.07 29.61
C THR A 160 -3.04 -11.96 30.18
N ARG A 161 -2.17 -11.39 29.34
CA ARG A 161 -1.33 -10.25 29.73
C ARG A 161 -2.20 -9.05 30.10
N ALA A 162 -2.16 -8.60 31.36
CA ALA A 162 -2.82 -7.36 31.77
C ALA A 162 -2.19 -6.15 31.06
N ASN A 163 -2.98 -5.09 30.77
CA ASN A 163 -2.46 -3.86 30.17
C ASN A 163 -1.46 -3.10 31.06
N THR A 164 -0.77 -2.13 30.47
CA THR A 164 0.31 -1.38 31.14
C THR A 164 -0.14 -0.67 32.41
N LEU A 165 -1.37 -0.14 32.45
CA LEU A 165 -1.90 0.52 33.64
C LEU A 165 -2.03 -0.47 34.80
N ASN A 166 -2.70 -1.60 34.56
CA ASN A 166 -2.89 -2.64 35.60
C ASN A 166 -1.55 -3.21 36.08
N ARG A 167 -0.61 -3.46 35.17
CA ARG A 167 0.74 -3.93 35.55
C ARG A 167 1.49 -2.92 36.41
N ASN A 168 1.30 -1.62 36.18
CA ASN A 168 1.92 -0.59 37.01
C ASN A 168 1.23 -0.50 38.38
N ILE A 169 -0.10 -0.62 38.43
CA ILE A 169 -0.85 -0.66 39.69
C ILE A 169 -0.42 -1.86 40.54
N GLU A 170 -0.34 -3.05 39.96
CA GLU A 170 0.11 -4.26 40.65
C GLU A 170 1.55 -4.13 41.18
N ARG A 171 2.44 -3.47 40.43
CA ARG A 171 3.83 -3.22 40.90
C ARG A 171 3.92 -2.23 42.05
N LEU A 172 2.91 -1.38 42.19
CA LEU A 172 2.80 -0.42 43.29
C LEU A 172 2.01 -0.99 44.46
N ASP A 173 1.40 -2.17 44.32
CA ASP A 173 0.69 -2.82 45.41
C ASP A 173 1.68 -3.18 46.53
N GLY A 174 1.37 -2.72 47.74
CA GLY A 174 2.26 -2.84 48.90
C GLY A 174 3.42 -1.82 48.95
N VAL A 175 3.54 -0.91 47.99
CA VAL A 175 4.50 0.21 48.04
C VAL A 175 3.79 1.45 48.58
N ASP A 176 4.21 1.94 49.74
CA ASP A 176 3.74 3.23 50.27
C ASP A 176 4.41 4.38 49.49
N VAL A 177 3.78 4.73 48.37
CA VAL A 177 4.25 5.80 47.48
C VAL A 177 4.29 7.14 48.22
N ASP A 178 3.38 7.38 49.15
CA ASP A 178 3.31 8.63 49.91
C ASP A 178 4.46 8.75 50.90
N GLN A 179 4.85 7.64 51.55
CA GLN A 179 6.03 7.60 52.40
C GLN A 179 7.31 7.82 51.59
N ILE A 180 7.47 7.12 50.46
CA ILE A 180 8.65 7.27 49.60
C ILE A 180 8.75 8.71 49.06
N LYS A 181 7.63 9.29 48.63
CA LYS A 181 7.57 10.67 48.17
C LYS A 181 7.94 11.65 49.29
N SER A 182 7.42 11.44 50.50
CA SER A 182 7.71 12.29 51.66
C SER A 182 9.20 12.21 52.06
N GLN A 183 9.79 11.01 52.03
CA GLN A 183 11.22 10.82 52.27
C GLN A 183 12.07 11.53 51.21
N ALA A 184 11.76 11.34 49.93
CA ALA A 184 12.47 12.00 48.84
C ALA A 184 12.35 13.53 48.89
N GLU A 185 11.18 14.07 49.24
CA GLU A 185 10.99 15.52 49.43
C GLU A 185 11.83 16.07 50.58
N GLN A 186 11.98 15.30 51.67
CA GLN A 186 12.83 15.67 52.80
C GLN A 186 14.32 15.62 52.44
N GLU A 187 14.78 14.61 51.71
CA GLU A 187 16.15 14.54 51.22
C GLU A 187 16.49 15.68 50.26
N ILE A 188 15.58 16.00 49.32
CA ILE A 188 15.77 17.12 48.38
C ILE A 188 15.84 18.45 49.14
N LYS A 189 14.91 18.69 50.07
CA LYS A 189 14.94 19.92 50.89
C LYS A 189 16.20 19.97 51.76
N GLY A 190 16.60 18.86 52.38
CA GLY A 190 17.81 18.77 53.19
C GLY A 190 19.09 19.11 52.42
N ASN A 191 19.20 18.66 51.17
CA ASN A 191 20.34 18.98 50.29
C ASN A 191 20.31 20.40 49.70
N ILE A 192 19.16 21.08 49.69
CA ILE A 192 19.03 22.48 49.23
C ILE A 192 19.37 23.47 50.36
N PHE A 193 19.24 23.07 51.62
CA PHE A 193 19.54 23.90 52.79
C PHE A 193 20.91 23.62 53.43
N GLN A 194 21.82 22.97 52.69
CA GLN A 194 23.24 22.84 53.02
C GLN A 194 24.09 23.54 51.95
#